data_AF-A0A0L0K2W7-F1
#
_entry.id   AF-A0A0L0K2W7-F1
#
_cell.length_a   1.000
_cell.length_b   1.000
_cell.length_c   1.000
_cell.angle_alpha   90.00
_cell.angle_beta   90.00
_cell.angle_gamma   90.00
#
_symmetry.space_group_name_H-M   'P 1'
#
loop_
_entity.id
_entity.type
_entity.pdbx_description
1 polymer ?
#
loop_
_entity_poly.entity_id
_entity_poly.type
_entity_poly.pdbx_seq_one_letter_code
_entity_poly.pdbx_strand_id
1 'polypeptide(L)'
;MHHHGYLWTGPKQRFDQEALRRPPHPEPPPAGSKPESIQRYREVAADFPTVDLPPLETAHWLIKPRSMVRGTWNEPKEAAAWLGERLAEYTPRFDSERDRDTTRLATLVDAVAERLDSGADVSLGFYLERPSYLSLAVVTCSPNRSNPELACPVR
;
A
#
# COMPACT_ATOMS: atom_id res chain seq x y z
N MET A 1 11.66 -6.74 -13.79
CA MET A 1 11.25 -6.29 -12.44
C MET A 1 9.74 -6.48 -12.36
N HIS A 2 9.17 -6.90 -11.22
CA HIS A 2 7.73 -7.15 -11.11
C HIS A 2 7.09 -6.07 -10.26
N HIS A 3 5.99 -5.51 -10.74
CA HIS A 3 5.23 -4.45 -10.07
C HIS A 3 3.83 -4.95 -9.73
N HIS A 4 3.37 -4.69 -8.51
CA HIS A 4 2.03 -5.07 -8.05
C HIS A 4 1.26 -3.86 -7.56
N GLY A 5 0.06 -3.67 -8.10
CA GLY A 5 -0.83 -2.56 -7.75
C GLY A 5 -1.75 -2.93 -6.61
N TYR A 6 -1.90 -2.02 -5.66
CA TYR A 6 -2.81 -2.14 -4.52
C TYR A 6 -3.67 -0.88 -4.41
N LEU A 7 -4.95 -1.09 -4.10
CA LEU A 7 -5.93 -0.03 -3.96
C LEU A 7 -6.75 -0.29 -2.71
N TRP A 8 -6.83 0.72 -1.86
CA TRP A 8 -7.72 0.74 -0.71
C TRP A 8 -8.51 2.03 -0.67
N THR A 9 -9.80 1.92 -0.38
CA THR A 9 -10.67 3.06 -0.10
C THR A 9 -11.55 2.77 1.11
N GLY A 10 -11.72 3.75 1.97
CA GLY A 10 -12.61 3.62 3.11
C GLY A 10 -12.56 4.84 4.04
N PRO A 11 -13.22 4.76 5.20
CA PRO A 11 -13.19 5.84 6.18
C PRO A 11 -11.76 6.11 6.66
N LYS A 12 -11.34 7.38 6.65
CA LYS A 12 -10.01 7.81 7.12
C LYS A 12 -9.70 7.31 8.54
N GLN A 13 -10.70 7.30 9.42
CA GLN A 13 -10.56 6.77 10.78
C GLN A 13 -10.12 5.30 10.81
N ARG A 14 -10.56 4.47 9.85
CA ARG A 14 -10.16 3.07 9.74
C ARG A 14 -8.70 2.97 9.27
N PHE A 15 -8.31 3.79 8.29
CA PHE A 15 -6.91 3.91 7.86
C PHE A 15 -5.98 4.35 9.00
N ASP A 16 -6.48 5.16 9.94
CA ASP A 16 -5.71 5.64 11.10
C ASP A 16 -5.56 4.60 12.22
N GLN A 17 -6.11 3.40 12.06
CA GLN A 17 -5.89 2.27 12.98
C GLN A 17 -4.49 1.67 12.75
N GLU A 18 -3.45 2.37 13.22
CA GLU A 18 -2.05 2.01 12.96
C GLU A 18 -1.64 0.61 13.41
N ALA A 19 -2.27 0.08 14.46
CA ALA A 19 -1.86 -1.18 15.06
C ALA A 19 -1.90 -2.37 14.09
N LEU A 20 -2.80 -2.34 13.11
CA LEU A 20 -2.94 -3.38 12.08
C LEU A 20 -2.21 -3.01 10.76
N ARG A 21 -1.47 -1.91 10.75
CA ARG A 21 -0.68 -1.44 9.60
C ARG A 21 0.81 -1.73 9.76
N ARG A 22 1.21 -2.33 10.89
CA ARG A 22 2.59 -2.73 11.17
C ARG A 22 2.62 -4.25 11.40
N PRO A 23 3.66 -4.95 10.90
CA PRO A 23 3.85 -6.34 11.29
C PRO A 23 4.05 -6.46 12.81
N PRO A 24 3.77 -7.64 13.40
CA PRO A 24 4.12 -7.88 14.78
C PRO A 24 5.64 -7.72 14.97
N HIS A 25 6.06 -7.40 16.19
CA HIS A 25 7.48 -7.39 16.52
C HIS A 25 8.10 -8.78 16.24
N PRO A 26 9.33 -8.88 15.69
CA PRO A 26 9.95 -10.17 15.38
C PRO A 26 10.08 -11.07 16.61
N GLU A 27 10.41 -10.46 17.75
CA GLU A 27 10.47 -11.16 19.04
C GLU A 27 9.11 -11.06 19.76
N PRO A 28 8.51 -12.19 20.17
CA PRO A 28 7.29 -12.17 20.95
C PRO A 28 7.54 -11.63 22.37
N PRO A 29 6.50 -11.14 23.06
CA PRO A 29 6.61 -10.74 24.46
C PRO A 29 7.18 -11.88 25.34
N PRO A 30 8.13 -11.60 26.27
CA PRO A 30 8.71 -12.61 27.14
C PRO A 30 7.67 -13.39 27.96
N ALA A 31 8.00 -14.64 28.30
CA ALA A 31 7.21 -15.44 29.22
C ALA A 31 7.15 -14.74 30.60
N GLY A 32 5.95 -14.30 31.00
CA GLY A 32 5.73 -13.47 32.19
C GLY A 32 5.23 -12.05 31.88
N SER A 33 5.17 -11.66 30.61
CA SER A 33 4.48 -10.43 30.18
C SER A 33 3.00 -10.45 30.57
N LYS A 34 2.40 -9.26 30.67
CA LYS A 34 0.96 -9.12 30.93
C LYS A 34 0.14 -9.92 29.89
N PRO A 35 -0.92 -10.64 30.30
CA PRO A 35 -1.75 -11.41 29.37
C PRO A 35 -2.26 -10.59 28.17
N GLU A 36 -2.63 -9.32 28.41
CA GLU A 36 -3.08 -8.39 27.37
C GLU A 36 -2.02 -8.14 26.28
N SER A 37 -0.75 -8.05 26.66
CA SER A 37 0.35 -7.83 25.69
C SER A 37 0.59 -9.07 24.82
N ILE A 38 0.51 -10.26 25.43
CA ILE A 38 0.61 -11.54 24.72
C ILE A 38 -0.57 -11.69 23.75
N GLN A 39 -1.78 -11.37 24.22
CA GLN A 39 -2.99 -11.44 23.39
C GLN A 39 -2.92 -10.46 22.22
N ARG A 40 -2.53 -9.21 22.47
CA ARG A 40 -2.38 -8.20 21.43
C ARG A 40 -1.34 -8.59 20.36
N TYR A 41 -0.23 -9.18 20.78
CA TYR A 41 0.77 -9.70 19.86
C TYR A 41 0.19 -10.77 18.94
N ARG A 42 -0.56 -11.73 19.50
CA ARG A 42 -1.20 -12.81 18.73
C ARG A 42 -2.22 -12.28 17.73
N GLU A 43 -3.03 -11.31 18.14
CA GLU A 43 -4.00 -10.65 17.25
C GLU A 43 -3.30 -9.98 16.07
N VAL A 44 -2.28 -9.14 16.32
CA VAL A 44 -1.54 -8.49 15.24
C VAL A 44 -0.84 -9.50 14.34
N ALA A 45 -0.25 -10.55 14.90
CA ALA A 45 0.42 -11.59 14.12
C ALA A 45 -0.55 -12.37 13.22
N ALA A 46 -1.78 -12.59 13.66
CA ALA A 46 -2.82 -13.25 12.88
C ALA A 46 -3.45 -12.31 11.84
N ASP A 47 -3.74 -11.06 12.21
CA ASP A 47 -4.54 -10.14 11.41
C ASP A 47 -3.70 -9.35 10.40
N PHE A 48 -2.46 -8.97 10.75
CA PHE A 48 -1.63 -8.14 9.88
C PHE A 48 -1.44 -8.75 8.48
N PRO A 49 -1.16 -10.06 8.31
CA PRO A 49 -1.01 -10.62 6.97
C PRO A 49 -2.29 -10.51 6.13
N THR A 50 -3.48 -10.60 6.73
CA THR A 50 -4.75 -10.73 5.98
C THR A 50 -5.62 -9.49 5.97
N VAL A 51 -5.35 -8.49 6.81
CA VAL A 51 -6.10 -7.23 6.82
C VAL A 51 -5.82 -6.42 5.55
N ASP A 52 -6.88 -5.89 4.95
CA ASP A 52 -6.86 -5.06 3.74
C ASP A 52 -6.31 -3.63 3.96
N LEU A 53 -5.93 -3.30 5.19
CA LEU A 53 -5.39 -1.98 5.52
C LEU A 53 -4.03 -1.76 4.86
N PRO A 54 -3.81 -0.60 4.23
CA PRO A 54 -2.50 -0.24 3.69
C PRO A 54 -1.45 -0.27 4.80
N PRO A 55 -0.34 -1.01 4.63
CA PRO A 55 0.72 -1.07 5.64
C PRO A 55 1.42 0.29 5.79
N LEU A 56 2.13 0.46 6.91
CA LEU A 56 2.92 1.65 7.19
C LEU A 56 4.13 1.74 6.26
N GLU A 57 4.81 0.61 6.05
CA GLU A 57 5.86 0.47 5.06
C GLU A 57 5.28 -0.17 3.80
N THR A 58 5.46 0.49 2.65
CA THR A 58 4.84 0.08 1.39
C THR A 58 5.24 -1.33 0.96
N ALA A 59 6.49 -1.73 1.19
CA ALA A 59 6.98 -3.07 0.86
C ALA A 59 6.19 -4.20 1.54
N HIS A 60 5.61 -3.96 2.72
CA HIS A 60 4.82 -4.98 3.42
C HIS A 60 3.49 -5.33 2.74
N TRP A 61 3.11 -4.66 1.65
CA TRP A 61 2.07 -5.18 0.77
C TRP A 61 2.41 -6.58 0.23
N LEU A 62 3.70 -6.92 0.08
CA LEU A 62 4.14 -8.24 -0.38
C LEU A 62 3.87 -9.37 0.62
N ILE A 63 3.65 -9.04 1.89
CA ILE A 63 3.22 -10.02 2.91
C ILE A 63 1.74 -10.37 2.73
N LYS A 64 0.95 -9.48 2.13
CA LYS A 64 -0.50 -9.62 2.00
C LYS A 64 -0.85 -10.68 0.94
N PRO A 65 -2.01 -11.34 1.06
CA PRO A 65 -2.48 -12.31 0.09
C PRO A 65 -2.53 -11.76 -1.34
N ARG A 66 -2.23 -12.62 -2.30
CA ARG A 66 -2.40 -12.37 -3.75
C ARG A 66 -3.77 -11.80 -4.12
N SER A 67 -4.84 -12.14 -3.39
CA SER A 67 -6.19 -11.63 -3.64
C SER A 67 -6.33 -10.11 -3.47
N MET A 68 -5.37 -9.44 -2.82
CA MET A 68 -5.32 -7.98 -2.71
C MET A 68 -4.61 -7.30 -3.88
N VAL A 69 -3.87 -8.05 -4.70
CA VAL A 69 -3.21 -7.53 -5.89
C VAL A 69 -4.28 -7.17 -6.93
N ARG A 70 -4.28 -5.91 -7.37
CA ARG A 70 -5.22 -5.37 -8.38
C ARG A 70 -4.70 -5.44 -9.80
N GLY A 71 -3.39 -5.66 -9.95
CA GLY A 71 -2.74 -5.86 -11.24
C GLY A 71 -1.27 -6.20 -11.03
N THR A 72 -0.67 -6.82 -12.04
CA THR A 72 0.75 -7.16 -12.05
C THR A 72 1.33 -6.81 -13.41
N TRP A 73 2.49 -6.17 -13.41
CA TRP A 73 3.17 -5.71 -14.63
C TRP A 73 4.66 -5.99 -14.55
N ASN A 74 5.27 -6.11 -15.73
CA ASN A 74 6.71 -6.21 -15.88
C ASN A 74 7.35 -4.86 -16.24
N GLU A 75 6.55 -3.95 -16.81
CA GLU A 75 6.99 -2.65 -17.28
C GLU A 75 6.54 -1.54 -16.33
N PRO A 76 7.45 -0.67 -15.84
CA PRO A 76 7.13 0.45 -14.97
C PRO A 76 6.02 1.36 -15.51
N LYS A 77 6.03 1.59 -16.83
CA LYS A 77 5.05 2.46 -17.51
C LYS A 77 3.64 1.88 -17.50
N GLU A 78 3.50 0.56 -17.60
CA GLU A 78 2.18 -0.08 -17.54
C GLU A 78 1.59 0.03 -16.13
N ALA A 79 2.42 -0.17 -15.10
CA ALA A 79 2.00 0.00 -13.72
C ALA A 79 1.66 1.46 -13.39
N ALA A 80 2.43 2.41 -13.92
CA ALA A 80 2.13 3.84 -13.80
C ALA A 80 0.83 4.23 -14.53
N ALA A 81 0.61 3.68 -15.73
CA ALA A 81 -0.64 3.90 -16.48
C ALA A 81 -1.85 3.39 -15.70
N TRP A 82 -1.78 2.18 -15.12
CA TRP A 82 -2.83 1.68 -14.23
C TRP A 82 -3.11 2.63 -13.06
N LEU A 83 -2.06 3.16 -12.43
CA LEU A 83 -2.21 4.13 -11.34
C LEU A 83 -2.88 5.42 -11.84
N GLY A 84 -2.50 5.92 -13.01
CA GLY A 84 -3.12 7.07 -13.65
C GLY A 84 -4.61 6.88 -13.95
N GLU A 85 -5.00 5.70 -14.46
CA GLU A 85 -6.42 5.37 -14.67
C GLU A 85 -7.21 5.39 -13.36
N ARG A 86 -6.66 4.82 -12.28
CA ARG A 86 -7.31 4.86 -10.96
C ARG A 86 -7.40 6.29 -10.45
N LEU A 87 -6.37 7.12 -10.62
CA LEU A 87 -6.44 8.54 -10.25
C LEU A 87 -7.57 9.25 -11.02
N ALA A 88 -7.67 9.05 -12.33
CA ALA A 88 -8.73 9.65 -13.15
C ALA A 88 -10.14 9.20 -12.70
N GLU A 89 -10.30 7.91 -12.38
CA GLU A 89 -11.55 7.34 -11.86
C GLU A 89 -12.02 8.02 -10.56
N TYR A 90 -11.10 8.32 -9.64
CA TYR A 90 -11.42 8.94 -8.34
C TYR A 90 -11.35 10.47 -8.35
N THR A 91 -10.80 11.10 -9.39
CA THR A 91 -10.60 12.55 -9.47
C THR A 91 -11.85 13.38 -9.13
N PRO A 92 -13.06 13.06 -9.62
CA PRO A 92 -14.27 13.82 -9.29
C PRO A 92 -14.58 13.87 -7.79
N ARG A 93 -14.01 12.93 -7.02
CA ARG A 93 -14.30 12.71 -5.61
C ARG A 93 -13.27 13.32 -4.66
N PHE A 94 -12.15 13.85 -5.17
CA PHE A 94 -11.10 14.42 -4.33
C PHE A 94 -11.61 15.66 -3.58
N ASP A 95 -11.25 15.78 -2.29
CA ASP A 95 -11.64 16.91 -1.42
C ASP A 95 -10.94 18.21 -1.85
N SER A 96 -9.74 18.12 -2.41
CA SER A 96 -8.93 19.27 -2.80
C SER A 96 -8.98 19.54 -4.31
N GLU A 97 -9.29 20.79 -4.71
CA GLU A 97 -9.18 21.24 -6.11
C GLU A 97 -7.77 21.02 -6.68
N ARG A 98 -6.73 21.18 -5.84
CA ARG A 98 -5.35 20.95 -6.25
C ARG A 98 -5.12 19.50 -6.68
N ASP A 99 -5.74 18.55 -5.99
CA ASP A 99 -5.60 17.14 -6.33
C ASP A 99 -6.41 16.77 -7.57
N ARG A 100 -7.40 17.58 -7.96
CA ARG A 100 -8.16 17.42 -9.22
C ARG A 100 -7.46 18.00 -10.45
N ASP A 101 -6.37 18.73 -10.27
CA ASP A 101 -5.62 19.31 -11.38
C ASP A 101 -5.03 18.21 -12.27
N THR A 102 -5.61 18.06 -13.46
CA THR A 102 -5.22 17.07 -14.46
C THR A 102 -3.76 17.20 -14.91
N THR A 103 -3.22 18.42 -14.98
CA THR A 103 -1.82 18.64 -15.36
C THR A 103 -0.90 18.10 -14.28
N ARG A 104 -1.23 18.39 -13.02
CA ARG A 104 -0.50 17.87 -11.85
C ARG A 104 -0.58 16.35 -11.77
N LEU A 105 -1.75 15.76 -12.03
CA LEU A 105 -1.91 14.29 -12.02
C LEU A 105 -1.09 13.64 -13.14
N ALA A 106 -1.02 14.23 -14.34
CA ALA A 106 -0.17 13.75 -15.41
C ALA A 106 1.32 13.78 -15.01
N THR A 107 1.82 14.90 -14.49
CA THR A 107 3.21 14.99 -13.98
C THR A 107 3.48 13.96 -12.87
N LEU A 108 2.49 13.71 -12.00
CA LEU A 108 2.62 12.70 -10.95
C LEU A 108 2.76 11.29 -11.54
N VAL A 109 1.98 10.95 -12.56
CA VAL A 109 2.07 9.64 -13.23
C VAL A 109 3.42 9.45 -13.92
N ASP A 110 3.96 10.49 -14.56
CA ASP A 110 5.30 10.44 -15.16
C ASP A 110 6.37 10.18 -14.09
N ALA A 111 6.31 10.91 -12.97
CA ALA A 111 7.21 10.71 -11.83
C ALA A 111 7.08 9.32 -11.20
N VAL A 112 5.87 8.74 -11.20
CA VAL A 112 5.64 7.35 -10.77
C VAL A 112 6.36 6.38 -11.70
N ALA A 113 6.28 6.55 -13.02
CA ALA A 113 6.99 5.68 -13.96
C ALA A 113 8.51 5.70 -13.74
N GLU A 114 9.10 6.88 -13.56
CA GLU A 114 10.53 7.04 -13.26
C GLU A 114 10.91 6.38 -11.91
N ARG A 115 10.08 6.55 -10.89
CA ARG A 115 10.30 5.97 -9.56
C ARG A 115 10.29 4.44 -9.62
N LEU A 116 9.32 3.87 -10.34
CA LEU A 116 9.20 2.42 -10.53
C LEU A 116 10.35 1.85 -11.37
N ASP A 117 10.82 2.57 -12.39
CA ASP A 117 11.98 2.19 -13.22
C ASP A 117 13.27 2.11 -12.39
N SER A 118 13.42 3.00 -11.40
CA SER A 118 14.52 2.94 -10.42
C SER A 118 14.40 1.81 -9.38
N GLY A 119 13.35 0.98 -9.47
CA GLY A 119 13.05 -0.11 -8.56
C GLY A 119 12.51 0.29 -7.19
N ALA A 120 12.11 1.55 -7.02
CA ALA A 120 11.46 1.99 -5.80
C ALA A 120 9.96 1.67 -5.80
N ASP A 121 9.37 1.63 -4.61
CA ASP A 121 7.92 1.55 -4.44
C ASP A 121 7.28 2.95 -4.53
N VAL A 122 5.99 2.96 -4.83
CA VAL A 122 5.15 4.16 -4.82
C VAL A 122 3.98 3.95 -3.88
N SER A 123 3.68 4.96 -3.07
CA SER A 123 2.49 5.04 -2.23
C SER A 123 1.92 6.45 -2.29
N LEU A 124 0.67 6.57 -2.69
CA LEU A 124 -0.08 7.82 -2.79
C LEU A 124 -1.32 7.76 -1.92
N GLY A 125 -1.76 8.92 -1.45
CA GLY A 125 -2.89 9.04 -0.56
C GLY A 125 -3.66 10.32 -0.79
N PHE A 126 -4.98 10.22 -0.94
CA PHE A 126 -5.86 11.33 -1.26
C PHE A 126 -7.08 11.34 -0.36
N TYR A 127 -7.45 12.53 0.14
CA TYR A 127 -8.74 12.72 0.78
C TYR A 127 -9.82 12.76 -0.29
N LEU A 128 -10.84 11.92 -0.13
CA LEU A 128 -12.06 11.96 -0.93
C LEU A 128 -13.13 12.76 -0.17
N GLU A 129 -14.37 12.76 -0.67
CA GLU A 129 -15.50 13.29 0.09
C GLU A 129 -15.52 12.69 1.49
N ARG A 130 -15.48 13.56 2.52
CA ARG A 130 -15.37 13.13 3.91
C ARG A 130 -16.50 12.16 4.26
N PRO A 131 -16.21 11.05 4.97
CA PRO A 131 -14.96 10.77 5.70
C PRO A 131 -13.96 9.89 4.93
N SER A 132 -14.05 9.81 3.60
CA SER A 132 -13.35 8.78 2.82
C SER A 132 -11.91 9.16 2.45
N TYR A 133 -11.07 8.13 2.30
CA TYR A 133 -9.67 8.25 1.91
C TYR A 133 -9.33 7.18 0.86
N LEU A 134 -8.52 7.55 -0.12
CA LEU A 134 -7.95 6.67 -1.13
C LEU A 134 -6.47 6.46 -0.81
N SER A 135 -6.03 5.20 -0.82
CA SER A 135 -4.62 4.81 -0.84
C SER A 135 -4.36 3.98 -2.08
N LEU A 136 -3.37 4.40 -2.86
CA LEU A 136 -2.87 3.68 -4.03
C LEU A 136 -1.41 3.36 -3.81
N ALA A 137 -1.01 2.13 -4.07
CA ALA A 137 0.39 1.74 -4.02
C ALA A 137 0.77 0.87 -5.22
N VAL A 138 2.02 1.00 -5.65
CA VAL A 138 2.66 0.07 -6.58
C VAL A 138 3.95 -0.39 -5.94
N VAL A 139 4.10 -1.70 -5.77
CA VAL A 139 5.24 -2.31 -5.09
C VAL A 139 6.07 -3.13 -6.05
N THR A 140 7.36 -2.88 -6.05
CA THR A 140 8.37 -3.57 -6.83
C THR A 140 8.93 -4.75 -6.03
N CYS A 141 8.83 -5.99 -6.52
CA CYS A 141 9.00 -7.18 -5.65
C CYS A 141 10.16 -8.14 -5.98
N SER A 142 11.03 -7.86 -6.95
CA SER A 142 12.03 -8.87 -7.38
C SER A 142 13.41 -8.29 -7.74
N PRO A 143 14.32 -8.22 -6.74
CA PRO A 143 14.00 -8.12 -5.31
C PRO A 143 13.35 -6.76 -5.01
N ASN A 144 12.59 -6.66 -3.91
CA ASN A 144 12.19 -5.33 -3.43
C ASN A 144 13.44 -4.60 -2.95
N ARG A 145 13.59 -3.32 -3.34
CA ARG A 145 14.78 -2.53 -3.05
C ARG A 145 14.96 -2.24 -1.56
N SER A 146 13.86 -2.04 -0.82
CA SER A 146 13.87 -1.66 0.60
C SER A 146 13.85 -2.86 1.53
N ASN A 147 13.25 -3.97 1.11
CA ASN A 147 13.19 -5.20 1.88
C ASN A 147 13.40 -6.43 0.97
N PRO A 148 14.66 -6.77 0.63
CA PRO A 148 15.00 -7.82 -0.35
C PRO A 148 14.53 -9.23 0.03
N GLU A 149 14.26 -9.47 1.32
CA GLU A 149 13.81 -10.77 1.85
C GLU A 149 12.32 -11.06 1.56
N LEU A 150 11.54 -10.03 1.19
CA LEU A 150 10.12 -10.22 0.87
C LEU A 150 9.94 -10.91 -0.48
N ALA A 151 9.22 -12.02 -0.47
CA ALA A 151 8.88 -12.77 -1.67
C ALA A 151 7.83 -12.07 -2.54
N CYS A 152 7.82 -12.40 -3.83
CA CYS A 152 6.76 -11.98 -4.74
C CYS A 152 5.46 -12.73 -4.41
N PRO A 153 4.33 -12.05 -4.16
CA PRO A 153 3.07 -12.69 -3.75
C PRO A 153 2.37 -13.47 -4.87
N VAL A 154 2.86 -13.41 -6.11
CA VAL A 154 2.23 -14.06 -7.27
C VAL A 154 3.12 -15.08 -7.98
N ARG A 155 4.33 -15.33 -7.45
CA ARG A 155 5.25 -16.35 -7.96
C ARG A 155 5.27 -17.58 -7.07
#